data_AF-A0A7G3BWL5-F1
#
_entry.id   AF-A0A7G3BWL5-F1
#
_cell.length_a   1.000
_cell.length_b   1.000
_cell.length_c   1.000
_cell.angle_alpha   90.00
_cell.angle_beta   90.00
_cell.angle_gamma   90.00
#
_symmetry.space_group_name_H-M   'P 1'
#
loop_
_entity.id
_entity.type
_entity.pdbx_description
1 polymer ?
#
loop_
_entity_poly.entity_id
_entity_poly.type
_entity_poly.pdbx_seq_one_letter_code
_entity_poly.pdbx_strand_id
1 'polypeptide(L)'
;MIEKKLSLKHYIALMLILVTAIIASINPLEFDSYLLHQAGTVFMLIALLVIMRKIGINFYSFCLYLLFLFIHIVGAHYLYSYVPYNEWFNSLFHFDLNQSMGWTRNMYDRFVHFAYGFLLYPLFYRCFQVWFPAAKPAALLFLVIQFVMATSLIYEFIEWWIAMGLSPEDAENYNGQQGDMWDAHKDMFLATVGAVLIGFIQLSKEKTLIQK
;
A
#
# COMPACT_ATOMS: atom_id res chain seq x y z
N MET A 1 19.43 10.55 -6.63
CA MET A 1 20.59 9.64 -6.48
C MET A 1 20.09 8.30 -5.96
N ILE A 2 20.58 7.18 -6.51
CA ILE A 2 20.25 5.84 -6.00
C ILE A 2 21.18 5.52 -4.83
N GLU A 3 20.63 5.03 -3.73
CA GLU A 3 21.33 4.74 -2.49
C GLU A 3 21.23 3.23 -2.21
N LYS A 4 22.34 2.59 -1.82
CA LYS A 4 22.38 1.15 -1.43
C LYS A 4 22.65 0.93 0.05
N LYS A 5 22.95 2.00 0.77
CA LYS A 5 23.22 2.00 2.21
C LYS A 5 22.29 2.99 2.87
N LEU A 6 21.82 2.64 4.06
CA LEU A 6 21.04 3.55 4.88
C LEU A 6 21.98 4.66 5.40
N SER A 7 21.49 5.88 5.30
CA SER A 7 22.10 7.09 5.85
C SER A 7 21.20 7.64 6.97
N LEU A 8 21.64 8.68 7.67
CA LEU A 8 20.91 9.25 8.81
C LEU A 8 19.43 9.54 8.49
N LYS A 9 19.14 10.15 7.33
CA LYS A 9 17.77 10.44 6.89
C LYS A 9 16.88 9.19 6.77
N HIS A 10 17.45 8.04 6.40
CA HIS A 10 16.70 6.79 6.32
C HIS A 10 16.39 6.24 7.71
N TYR A 11 17.37 6.31 8.62
CA TYR A 11 17.15 5.88 10.00
C TYR A 11 16.10 6.74 10.71
N ILE A 12 16.11 8.06 10.47
CA ILE A 12 15.06 8.95 10.97
C ILE A 12 13.69 8.53 10.43
N ALA A 13 13.58 8.30 9.13
CA ALA A 13 12.31 7.89 8.52
C ALA A 13 11.83 6.51 9.04
N LEU A 14 12.73 5.54 9.23
CA LEU A 14 12.41 4.25 9.85
C LEU A 14 11.99 4.38 11.31
N MET A 15 12.64 5.27 12.07
CA MET A 15 12.27 5.55 13.46
C MET A 15 10.85 6.09 13.55
N LEU A 16 10.44 6.97 12.63
CA LEU A 16 9.06 7.46 12.59
C LEU A 16 8.06 6.30 12.41
N ILE A 17 8.34 5.36 11.50
CA ILE A 17 7.48 4.18 11.31
C ILE A 17 7.48 3.27 12.53
N LEU A 18 8.62 3.07 13.18
CA LEU A 18 8.69 2.30 14.42
C LEU A 18 7.86 2.93 15.53
N VAL A 19 7.95 4.25 15.70
CA VAL A 19 7.14 4.99 16.69
C VAL A 19 5.65 4.88 16.36
N THR A 20 5.27 5.00 15.08
CA THR A 20 3.87 4.79 14.66
C THR A 20 3.41 3.37 14.99
N ALA A 21 4.22 2.33 14.73
CA ALA A 21 3.87 0.95 15.05
C ALA A 21 3.67 0.74 16.56
N ILE A 22 4.54 1.33 17.39
CA ILE A 22 4.43 1.28 18.86
C ILE A 22 3.13 1.94 19.33
N ILE A 23 2.82 3.14 18.82
CA ILE A 23 1.58 3.84 19.16
C ILE A 23 0.36 3.03 18.72
N ALA A 24 0.37 2.49 17.51
CA ALA A 24 -0.68 1.64 16.97
C ALA A 24 -0.85 0.31 17.74
N SER A 25 0.15 -0.11 18.52
CA SER A 25 0.06 -1.30 19.39
C SER A 25 -0.66 -1.01 20.71
N ILE A 26 -0.98 0.24 21.03
CA ILE A 26 -1.69 0.61 22.25
C ILE A 26 -3.18 0.41 22.01
N ASN A 27 -3.77 -0.59 22.68
CA ASN A 27 -5.21 -0.91 22.62
C ASN A 27 -5.76 -1.01 21.17
N PRO A 28 -5.23 -1.92 20.32
CA PRO A 28 -5.89 -2.21 19.04
C PRO A 28 -7.29 -2.78 19.27
N LEU A 29 -8.18 -2.66 18.27
CA LEU A 29 -9.57 -3.13 18.39
C LEU A 29 -9.67 -4.62 18.73
N GLU A 30 -9.03 -5.47 17.92
CA GLU A 30 -8.92 -6.91 18.16
C GLU A 30 -7.47 -7.35 18.03
N PHE A 31 -6.90 -7.89 19.10
CA PHE A 31 -5.47 -8.13 19.19
C PHE A 31 -4.98 -9.20 18.21
N ASP A 32 -5.73 -10.29 18.03
CA ASP A 32 -5.33 -11.41 17.17
C ASP A 32 -5.34 -11.00 15.69
N SER A 33 -6.40 -10.35 15.22
CA SER A 33 -6.49 -9.80 13.86
C SER A 33 -5.44 -8.71 13.62
N TYR A 34 -5.21 -7.84 14.61
CA TYR A 34 -4.14 -6.83 14.57
C TYR A 34 -2.76 -7.47 14.35
N LEU A 35 -2.42 -8.54 15.08
CA LEU A 35 -1.15 -9.24 14.94
C LEU A 35 -0.98 -9.84 13.54
N LEU A 36 -2.06 -10.39 12.96
CA LEU A 36 -2.04 -10.95 11.62
C LEU A 36 -1.70 -9.88 10.57
N HIS A 37 -2.29 -8.68 10.67
CA HIS A 37 -1.92 -7.56 9.82
C HIS A 37 -0.47 -7.09 10.09
N GLN A 38 -0.03 -7.02 11.35
CA GLN A 38 1.36 -6.59 11.65
C GLN A 38 2.42 -7.56 11.12
N ALA A 39 2.10 -8.84 10.93
CA ALA A 39 2.99 -9.77 10.23
C ALA A 39 3.30 -9.28 8.79
N GLY A 40 2.30 -8.73 8.09
CA GLY A 40 2.45 -8.05 6.81
C GLY A 40 3.38 -6.84 6.87
N THR A 41 3.21 -5.97 7.87
CA THR A 41 4.09 -4.80 8.12
C THR A 41 5.55 -5.23 8.29
N VAL A 42 5.81 -6.25 9.11
CA VAL A 42 7.17 -6.76 9.36
C VAL A 42 7.77 -7.36 8.09
N PHE A 43 7.00 -8.15 7.35
CA PHE A 43 7.43 -8.71 6.07
C PHE A 43 7.84 -7.62 5.09
N MET A 44 7.02 -6.57 4.97
CA MET A 44 7.30 -5.44 4.08
C MET A 44 8.52 -4.62 4.52
N LEU A 45 8.73 -4.40 5.83
CA LEU A 45 9.95 -3.76 6.32
C LEU A 45 11.21 -4.56 5.96
N ILE A 46 11.17 -5.88 6.12
CA ILE A 46 12.27 -6.76 5.71
C ILE A 46 12.50 -6.66 4.20
N ALA A 47 11.44 -6.72 3.40
CA ALA A 47 11.51 -6.59 1.94
C ALA A 47 12.16 -5.26 1.52
N LEU A 48 11.76 -4.14 2.13
CA LEU A 48 12.35 -2.83 1.88
C LEU A 48 13.86 -2.82 2.15
N LEU A 49 14.29 -3.34 3.30
CA LEU A 49 15.71 -3.40 3.68
C LEU A 49 16.53 -4.28 2.74
N VAL A 50 15.96 -5.41 2.31
CA VAL A 50 16.58 -6.31 1.32
C VAL A 50 16.71 -5.63 -0.04
N ILE A 51 15.65 -5.00 -0.53
CA ILE A 51 15.64 -4.29 -1.82
C ILE A 51 16.60 -3.10 -1.79
N MET A 52 16.64 -2.33 -0.70
CA MET A 52 17.58 -1.23 -0.50
C MET A 52 19.03 -1.71 -0.65
N ARG A 53 19.38 -2.85 -0.02
CA ARG A 53 20.74 -3.40 -0.09
C ARG A 53 21.08 -4.00 -1.46
N LYS A 54 20.17 -4.78 -2.06
CA LYS A 54 20.43 -5.53 -3.30
C LYS A 54 20.27 -4.67 -4.56
N ILE A 55 19.16 -3.94 -4.68
CA ILE A 55 18.78 -3.17 -5.87
C ILE A 55 19.24 -1.71 -5.75
N GLY A 56 19.08 -1.13 -4.57
CA GLY A 56 19.28 0.29 -4.32
C GLY A 56 18.13 1.15 -4.86
N ILE A 57 17.62 2.03 -4.00
CA ILE A 57 16.50 2.92 -4.29
C ILE A 57 16.86 4.35 -3.91
N ASN A 58 16.18 5.33 -4.50
CA ASN A 58 16.35 6.72 -4.07
C ASN A 58 15.51 6.98 -2.80
N PHE A 59 15.88 8.02 -2.06
CA PHE A 59 15.19 8.37 -0.80
C PHE A 59 13.70 8.71 -0.99
N TYR A 60 13.29 9.22 -2.15
CA TYR A 60 11.88 9.52 -2.41
C TYR A 60 11.04 8.23 -2.50
N SER A 61 11.48 7.23 -3.27
CA SER A 61 10.84 5.91 -3.33
C SER A 61 10.84 5.21 -1.97
N PHE A 62 11.90 5.41 -1.17
CA PHE A 62 11.96 4.92 0.20
C PHE A 62 10.85 5.55 1.07
N CYS A 63 10.68 6.86 1.02
CA CYS A 63 9.62 7.55 1.76
C CYS A 63 8.22 7.18 1.29
N LEU A 64 7.99 6.99 -0.02
CA LEU A 64 6.68 6.52 -0.52
C LEU A 64 6.36 5.11 -0.01
N TYR A 65 7.36 4.22 0.06
CA TYR A 65 7.18 2.90 0.66
C TYR A 65 6.81 2.99 2.14
N LEU A 66 7.51 3.85 2.90
CA LEU A 66 7.19 4.07 4.31
C LEU A 66 5.83 4.74 4.51
N LEU A 67 5.41 5.62 3.60
CA LEU A 67 4.07 6.21 3.62
C LEU A 67 3.00 5.13 3.41
N PHE A 68 3.22 4.18 2.51
CA PHE A 68 2.34 3.02 2.37
C PHE A 68 2.30 2.18 3.65
N LEU A 69 3.46 1.91 4.28
CA LEU A 69 3.50 1.22 5.56
C LEU A 69 2.76 1.98 6.67
N PHE A 70 2.86 3.31 6.71
CA PHE A 70 2.11 4.13 7.65
C PHE A 70 0.60 3.94 7.48
N ILE A 71 0.10 3.99 6.23
CA ILE A 71 -1.31 3.73 5.90
C ILE A 71 -1.71 2.33 6.37
N HIS A 72 -0.89 1.32 6.08
CA HIS A 72 -1.13 -0.06 6.51
C HIS A 72 -1.18 -0.20 8.04
N ILE A 73 -0.28 0.45 8.79
CA ILE A 73 -0.25 0.39 10.26
C ILE A 73 -1.51 1.03 10.87
N VAL A 74 -1.98 2.15 10.31
CA VAL A 74 -3.25 2.77 10.71
C VAL A 74 -4.41 1.84 10.39
N GLY A 75 -4.44 1.25 9.21
CA GLY A 75 -5.42 0.22 8.83
C GLY A 75 -5.46 -0.92 9.84
N ALA A 76 -4.31 -1.54 10.12
CA ALA A 76 -4.19 -2.65 11.06
C ALA A 76 -4.74 -2.32 12.47
N HIS A 77 -4.44 -1.13 13.01
CA HIS A 77 -4.93 -0.73 14.34
C HIS A 77 -6.47 -0.72 14.43
N TYR A 78 -7.13 -0.29 13.35
CA TYR A 78 -8.58 -0.21 13.24
C TYR A 78 -9.19 -1.32 12.37
N LEU A 79 -8.44 -2.41 12.12
CA LEU A 79 -8.86 -3.54 11.27
C LEU A 79 -9.42 -3.14 9.90
N TYR A 80 -8.91 -2.03 9.33
CA TYR A 80 -9.27 -1.41 8.05
C TYR A 80 -10.72 -0.90 7.99
N SER A 81 -11.69 -1.73 8.34
CA SER A 81 -13.13 -1.48 8.36
C SER A 81 -13.57 -0.37 9.31
N TYR A 82 -12.79 -0.07 10.35
CA TYR A 82 -13.16 0.86 11.41
C TYR A 82 -12.27 2.09 11.46
N VAL A 83 -11.43 2.34 10.45
CA VAL A 83 -10.61 3.56 10.43
C VAL A 83 -11.54 4.78 10.40
N PRO A 84 -11.47 5.69 11.38
CA PRO A 84 -12.42 6.80 11.51
C PRO A 84 -12.09 7.99 10.59
N TYR A 85 -11.74 7.71 9.33
CA TYR A 85 -11.32 8.76 8.40
C TYR A 85 -12.43 9.79 8.17
N ASN A 86 -13.70 9.40 8.14
CA ASN A 86 -14.80 10.33 7.91
C ASN A 86 -14.94 11.31 9.08
N GLU A 87 -14.77 10.84 10.32
CA GLU A 87 -14.78 11.69 11.50
C GLU A 87 -13.59 12.65 11.50
N TRP A 88 -12.40 12.19 11.11
CA TRP A 88 -11.24 13.06 10.93
C TRP A 88 -11.51 14.16 9.90
N PHE A 89 -12.06 13.81 8.73
CA PHE A 89 -12.43 14.78 7.69
C PHE A 89 -13.47 15.78 8.19
N ASN A 90 -14.50 15.32 8.90
CA ASN A 90 -15.51 16.21 9.45
C ASN A 90 -14.93 17.14 10.53
N SER A 91 -14.06 16.63 11.41
CA SER A 91 -13.43 17.45 12.45
C SER A 91 -12.46 18.51 11.91
N LEU A 92 -11.74 18.20 10.81
CA LEU A 92 -10.71 19.07 10.24
C LEU A 92 -11.27 20.04 9.18
N PHE A 93 -12.27 19.60 8.42
CA PHE A 93 -12.77 20.33 7.25
C PHE A 93 -14.28 20.63 7.32
N HIS A 94 -14.98 20.21 8.38
CA HIS A 94 -16.44 20.32 8.51
C HIS A 94 -17.19 19.72 7.31
N PHE A 95 -16.66 18.59 6.81
CA PHE A 95 -17.11 17.94 5.59
C PHE A 95 -17.31 16.44 5.84
N ASP A 96 -18.53 15.95 5.60
CA ASP A 96 -18.85 14.52 5.63
C ASP A 96 -18.54 13.91 4.26
N LEU A 97 -17.40 13.22 4.18
CA LEU A 97 -16.90 12.61 2.95
C LEU A 97 -17.78 11.43 2.53
N ASN A 98 -18.20 10.58 3.47
CA ASN A 98 -19.02 9.41 3.17
C ASN A 98 -20.38 9.84 2.62
N GLN A 99 -21.05 10.79 3.27
CA GLN A 99 -22.33 11.31 2.83
C GLN A 99 -22.22 11.96 1.45
N SER A 100 -21.19 12.78 1.23
CA SER A 100 -20.99 13.49 -0.04
C SER A 100 -20.73 12.54 -1.22
N MET A 101 -20.07 11.42 -0.95
CA MET A 101 -19.78 10.39 -1.97
C MET A 101 -20.87 9.31 -2.06
N GLY A 102 -21.88 9.34 -1.19
CA GLY A 102 -22.94 8.32 -1.11
C GLY A 102 -22.44 6.94 -0.65
N TRP A 103 -21.35 6.90 0.12
CA TRP A 103 -20.76 5.66 0.59
C TRP A 103 -21.48 5.13 1.83
N THR A 104 -21.87 3.86 1.77
CA THR A 104 -22.57 3.16 2.85
C THR A 104 -21.66 2.31 3.73
N ARG A 105 -20.37 2.21 3.37
CA ARG A 105 -19.34 1.45 4.09
C ARG A 105 -18.04 2.24 4.21
N ASN A 106 -17.13 1.73 5.01
CA ASN A 106 -15.78 2.28 5.16
C ASN A 106 -14.97 2.01 3.89
N MET A 107 -14.34 3.04 3.32
CA MET A 107 -13.54 2.93 2.08
C MET A 107 -12.04 2.88 2.33
N TYR A 108 -11.60 2.68 3.56
CA TYR A 108 -10.18 2.74 3.89
C TYR A 108 -9.39 1.63 3.21
N ASP A 109 -9.93 0.41 3.17
CA ASP A 109 -9.22 -0.72 2.54
C ASP A 109 -9.00 -0.49 1.04
N ARG A 110 -10.06 -0.11 0.32
CA ARG A 110 -9.99 0.41 -1.05
C ARG A 110 -8.95 1.50 -1.25
N PHE A 111 -8.81 2.41 -0.30
CA PHE A 111 -7.78 3.43 -0.32
C PHE A 111 -6.37 2.83 -0.14
N VAL A 112 -6.19 1.84 0.74
CA VAL A 112 -4.93 1.11 0.88
C VAL A 112 -4.57 0.42 -0.43
N HIS A 113 -5.50 -0.24 -1.10
CA HIS A 113 -5.25 -0.88 -2.40
C HIS A 113 -4.85 0.14 -3.47
N PHE A 114 -5.56 1.26 -3.59
CA PHE A 114 -5.14 2.35 -4.46
C PHE A 114 -3.72 2.85 -4.11
N ALA A 115 -3.45 3.07 -2.82
CA ALA A 115 -2.16 3.53 -2.33
C ALA A 115 -1.03 2.52 -2.57
N TYR A 116 -1.31 1.22 -2.52
CA TYR A 116 -0.36 0.15 -2.87
C TYR A 116 0.14 0.34 -4.30
N GLY A 117 -0.80 0.40 -5.25
CA GLY A 117 -0.47 0.60 -6.66
C GLY A 117 0.23 1.94 -6.91
N PHE A 118 -0.25 3.01 -6.30
CA PHE A 118 0.25 4.36 -6.54
C PHE A 118 1.63 4.61 -5.88
N LEU A 119 1.77 4.28 -4.60
CA LEU A 119 2.97 4.61 -3.80
C LEU A 119 4.11 3.63 -4.03
N LEU A 120 3.82 2.35 -4.29
CA LEU A 120 4.87 1.34 -4.49
C LEU A 120 5.33 1.22 -5.95
N TYR A 121 4.61 1.80 -6.90
CA TYR A 121 5.02 1.81 -8.32
C TYR A 121 6.49 2.23 -8.52
N PRO A 122 7.01 3.32 -7.93
CA PRO A 122 8.40 3.73 -8.15
C PRO A 122 9.42 2.70 -7.66
N LEU A 123 9.09 1.94 -6.60
CA LEU A 123 9.92 0.83 -6.13
C LEU A 123 9.94 -0.30 -7.17
N PHE A 124 8.76 -0.75 -7.60
CA PHE A 124 8.65 -1.83 -8.58
C PHE A 124 9.31 -1.46 -9.90
N TYR A 125 9.07 -0.24 -10.39
CA TYR A 125 9.73 0.28 -11.58
C TYR A 125 11.25 0.21 -11.46
N ARG A 126 11.82 0.58 -10.30
CA ARG A 126 13.25 0.46 -10.06
C ARG A 126 13.74 -0.99 -10.07
N CYS A 127 12.99 -1.93 -9.49
CA CYS A 127 13.32 -3.36 -9.57
C CYS A 127 13.36 -3.84 -11.03
N PHE A 128 12.31 -3.55 -11.81
CA PHE A 128 12.25 -3.93 -13.22
C PHE A 128 13.32 -3.23 -14.09
N GLN A 129 13.70 -1.98 -13.78
CA GLN A 129 14.84 -1.33 -14.44
C GLN A 129 16.16 -2.08 -14.24
N VAL A 130 16.36 -2.67 -13.05
CA VAL A 130 17.59 -3.42 -12.75
C VAL A 130 17.53 -4.83 -13.34
N TRP A 131 16.36 -5.48 -13.32
CA TRP A 131 16.19 -6.82 -13.88
C TRP A 131 16.13 -6.84 -15.41
N PHE A 132 15.63 -5.76 -16.03
CA PHE A 132 15.48 -5.64 -17.49
C PHE A 132 16.09 -4.32 -17.99
N PRO A 133 17.43 -4.16 -17.95
CA PRO A 133 18.09 -2.89 -18.26
C PRO A 133 17.92 -2.42 -19.72
N ALA A 134 17.58 -3.33 -20.64
CA ALA A 134 17.31 -3.01 -22.04
C ALA A 134 15.84 -2.64 -22.33
N ALA A 135 14.94 -2.78 -21.34
CA ALA A 135 13.53 -2.50 -21.53
C ALA A 135 13.28 -0.99 -21.68
N LYS A 136 12.46 -0.62 -22.67
CA LYS A 136 12.02 0.76 -22.87
C LYS A 136 11.07 1.19 -21.73
N PRO A 137 10.98 2.49 -21.41
CA PRO A 137 10.05 2.99 -20.38
C PRO A 137 8.61 2.50 -20.52
N ALA A 138 8.08 2.43 -21.74
CA ALA A 138 6.73 1.92 -21.98
C ALA A 138 6.59 0.42 -21.63
N ALA A 139 7.62 -0.39 -21.90
CA ALA A 139 7.60 -1.80 -21.52
C ALA A 139 7.67 -1.97 -20.00
N LEU A 140 8.50 -1.17 -19.33
CA LEU A 140 8.59 -1.15 -17.86
C LEU A 140 7.27 -0.71 -17.22
N LEU A 141 6.56 0.27 -17.80
CA LEU A 141 5.23 0.67 -17.36
C LEU A 141 4.26 -0.52 -17.35
N PHE A 142 4.15 -1.24 -18.47
CA PHE A 142 3.25 -2.39 -18.56
C PHE A 142 3.67 -3.55 -17.65
N LEU A 143 4.98 -3.77 -17.47
CA LEU A 143 5.48 -4.80 -16.54
C LEU A 143 5.12 -4.48 -15.09
N VAL A 144 5.25 -3.23 -14.66
CA VAL A 144 4.89 -2.83 -13.30
C VAL A 144 3.38 -2.92 -13.07
N ILE A 145 2.56 -2.48 -14.03
CA ILE A 145 1.09 -2.60 -13.92
C ILE A 145 0.69 -4.07 -13.79
N GLN A 146 1.22 -4.95 -14.65
CA GLN A 146 0.95 -6.40 -14.57
C GLN A 146 1.45 -6.99 -13.25
N PHE A 147 2.60 -6.54 -12.74
CA PHE A 147 3.12 -6.98 -11.46
C PHE A 147 2.19 -6.58 -10.32
N VAL A 148 1.72 -5.33 -10.28
CA VAL A 148 0.73 -4.86 -9.29
C VAL A 148 -0.53 -5.71 -9.36
N MET A 149 -1.11 -5.90 -10.56
CA MET A 149 -2.29 -6.76 -10.76
C MET A 149 -2.07 -8.18 -10.24
N ALA A 150 -0.96 -8.82 -10.60
CA ALA A 150 -0.66 -10.19 -10.20
C ALA A 150 -0.46 -10.32 -8.69
N THR A 151 0.26 -9.37 -8.08
CA THR A 151 0.47 -9.37 -6.62
C THR A 151 -0.80 -9.06 -5.84
N SER A 152 -1.67 -8.18 -6.34
CA SER A 152 -2.98 -7.95 -5.74
C SER A 152 -3.84 -9.22 -5.81
N LEU A 153 -3.89 -9.91 -6.95
CA LEU A 153 -4.58 -11.21 -7.06
C LEU A 153 -4.05 -12.24 -6.04
N ILE A 154 -2.72 -12.34 -5.89
CA ILE A 154 -2.11 -13.25 -4.92
C ILE A 154 -2.50 -12.85 -3.49
N TYR A 155 -2.55 -11.56 -3.18
CA TYR A 155 -2.98 -11.06 -1.88
C TYR A 155 -4.44 -11.44 -1.58
N GLU A 156 -5.37 -11.18 -2.50
CA GLU A 156 -6.78 -11.59 -2.37
C GLU A 156 -6.94 -13.11 -2.21
N PHE A 157 -6.11 -13.89 -2.90
CA PHE A 157 -6.11 -15.35 -2.75
C PHE A 157 -5.61 -15.79 -1.37
N ILE A 158 -4.64 -15.09 -0.78
CA ILE A 158 -4.18 -15.36 0.59
C ILE A 158 -5.29 -15.02 1.58
N GLU A 159 -5.98 -13.88 1.42
CA GLU A 159 -7.09 -13.51 2.29
C GLU A 159 -8.25 -14.47 2.20
N TRP A 160 -8.63 -14.86 0.98
CA TRP A 160 -9.61 -15.91 0.75
C TRP A 160 -9.20 -17.23 1.41
N TRP A 161 -7.93 -17.62 1.30
CA TRP A 161 -7.40 -18.84 1.92
C TRP A 161 -7.47 -18.79 3.44
N ILE A 162 -7.10 -17.67 4.06
CA ILE A 162 -7.20 -17.45 5.50
C ILE A 162 -8.66 -17.50 5.94
N ALA A 163 -9.54 -16.78 5.25
CA ALA A 163 -10.98 -16.71 5.56
C ALA A 163 -11.67 -18.08 5.55
N MET A 164 -11.24 -19.02 4.69
CA MET A 164 -11.78 -20.38 4.71
C MET A 164 -11.51 -21.15 6.01
N GLY A 165 -10.50 -20.74 6.79
CA GLY A 165 -10.15 -21.34 8.08
C GLY A 165 -10.72 -20.62 9.30
N LEU A 166 -11.43 -19.51 9.11
CA LEU A 166 -11.96 -18.64 10.16
C LEU A 166 -13.46 -18.86 10.39
N SER A 167 -13.97 -18.40 11.53
CA SER A 167 -15.42 -18.28 11.72
C SER A 167 -15.99 -17.20 10.76
N PRO A 168 -17.30 -17.22 10.42
CA PRO A 168 -17.88 -16.17 9.57
C PRO A 168 -17.65 -14.74 10.10
N GLU A 169 -17.66 -14.56 11.42
CA GLU A 169 -17.43 -13.26 12.06
C GLU A 169 -15.95 -12.85 11.96
N ASP A 170 -15.01 -13.76 12.23
CA ASP A 170 -13.58 -13.49 12.12
C ASP A 170 -13.15 -13.25 10.66
N ALA A 171 -13.75 -13.96 9.71
CA ALA A 171 -13.52 -13.77 8.28
C ALA A 171 -13.97 -12.38 7.81
N GLU A 172 -15.14 -11.91 8.29
CA GLU A 172 -15.64 -10.56 8.00
C GLU A 172 -14.75 -9.48 8.65
N ASN A 173 -14.31 -9.69 9.90
CA ASN A 173 -13.44 -8.77 10.61
C ASN A 173 -12.03 -8.68 9.99
N TYR A 174 -11.51 -9.79 9.45
CA TYR A 174 -10.20 -9.84 8.82
C TYR A 174 -10.21 -9.28 7.39
N ASN A 175 -11.15 -9.70 6.54
CA ASN A 175 -11.24 -9.25 5.14
C ASN A 175 -11.88 -7.86 5.01
N GLY A 176 -12.75 -7.47 5.94
CA GLY A 176 -13.37 -6.15 5.93
C GLY A 176 -14.36 -5.89 4.79
N GLN A 177 -15.05 -6.92 4.30
CA GLN A 177 -15.93 -6.84 3.11
C GLN A 177 -17.12 -5.91 3.29
N GLN A 178 -17.61 -5.78 4.53
CA GLN A 178 -18.75 -4.96 4.93
C GLN A 178 -19.99 -5.23 4.06
N GLY A 179 -20.22 -6.50 3.75
CA GLY A 179 -21.31 -6.97 2.89
C GLY A 179 -21.14 -6.73 1.38
N ASP A 180 -19.97 -6.31 0.91
CA ASP A 180 -19.68 -6.16 -0.52
C ASP A 180 -19.12 -7.45 -1.13
N MET A 181 -19.94 -8.19 -1.86
CA MET A 181 -19.50 -9.41 -2.54
C MET A 181 -18.43 -9.19 -3.62
N TRP A 182 -18.21 -7.95 -4.05
CA TRP A 182 -17.24 -7.59 -5.09
C TRP A 182 -15.97 -6.92 -4.53
N ASP A 183 -15.74 -6.99 -3.22
CA ASP A 183 -14.65 -6.30 -2.52
C ASP A 183 -13.30 -6.53 -3.19
N ALA A 184 -12.81 -7.77 -3.15
CA ALA A 184 -11.56 -8.20 -3.78
C ALA A 184 -11.40 -7.72 -5.24
N HIS A 185 -12.49 -7.71 -6.01
CA HIS A 185 -12.44 -7.26 -7.41
C HIS A 185 -12.21 -5.75 -7.52
N LYS A 186 -12.87 -4.96 -6.66
CA LYS A 186 -12.72 -3.51 -6.59
C LYS A 186 -11.36 -3.13 -6.02
N ASP A 187 -10.85 -3.90 -5.07
CA ASP A 187 -9.54 -3.68 -4.46
C ASP A 187 -8.40 -3.93 -5.44
N MET A 188 -8.42 -5.07 -6.14
CA MET A 188 -7.50 -5.30 -7.27
C MET A 188 -7.62 -4.23 -8.36
N PHE A 189 -8.85 -3.79 -8.68
CA PHE A 189 -9.06 -2.74 -9.67
C PHE A 189 -8.46 -1.41 -9.22
N LEU A 190 -8.66 -1.00 -7.96
CA LEU A 190 -8.14 0.25 -7.43
C LEU A 190 -6.62 0.24 -7.32
N ALA A 191 -6.00 -0.88 -6.94
CA ALA A 191 -4.56 -1.05 -7.02
C ALA A 191 -4.05 -0.86 -8.45
N THR A 192 -4.75 -1.44 -9.43
CA THR A 192 -4.42 -1.28 -10.85
C THR A 192 -4.52 0.19 -11.28
N VAL A 193 -5.60 0.88 -10.91
CA VAL A 193 -5.80 2.30 -11.22
C VAL A 193 -4.68 3.16 -10.61
N GLY A 194 -4.31 2.91 -9.35
CA GLY A 194 -3.21 3.61 -8.68
C GLY A 194 -1.90 3.49 -9.46
N ALA A 195 -1.53 2.27 -9.87
CA ALA A 195 -0.34 2.00 -10.65
C ALA A 195 -0.36 2.62 -12.06
N VAL A 196 -1.52 2.57 -12.73
CA VAL A 196 -1.74 3.20 -14.04
C VAL A 196 -1.52 4.72 -13.95
N LEU A 197 -2.17 5.39 -13.00
CA LEU A 197 -2.10 6.85 -12.87
C LEU A 197 -0.66 7.34 -12.66
N ILE A 198 0.04 6.81 -11.66
CA ILE A 198 1.42 7.21 -11.38
C ILE A 198 2.38 6.80 -12.50
N GLY A 199 2.15 5.63 -13.12
CA GLY A 199 2.97 5.13 -14.20
C GLY A 199 2.90 6.00 -15.46
N PHE A 200 1.71 6.47 -15.85
CA PHE A 200 1.57 7.42 -16.95
C PHE A 200 2.16 8.80 -16.63
N ILE A 201 2.00 9.28 -15.39
CA ILE A 201 2.66 10.51 -14.92
C ILE A 201 4.19 10.37 -15.05
N GLN A 202 4.76 9.24 -14.64
CA GLN A 202 6.20 9.01 -14.77
C GLN A 202 6.63 8.94 -16.25
N LEU A 203 5.91 8.18 -17.08
CA LEU A 203 6.23 8.01 -18.50
C LEU A 203 6.21 9.35 -19.26
N SER A 204 5.25 10.23 -18.96
CA SER A 204 5.17 11.56 -19.57
C SER A 204 6.40 12.43 -19.22
N LYS A 205 6.87 12.40 -17.97
CA LYS A 205 8.08 13.12 -17.54
C LYS A 205 9.33 12.59 -18.25
N GLU A 206 9.49 11.28 -18.39
CA GLU A 206 10.64 10.67 -19.07
C GLU A 206 10.70 11.05 -20.56
N LYS A 207 9.56 11.09 -21.26
CA LYS A 207 9.49 11.56 -22.65
C LYS A 207 9.91 13.03 -22.78
N THR A 208 9.54 13.86 -21.81
CA THR A 208 9.80 15.31 -21.83
C THR A 208 11.29 15.63 -21.60
N LEU A 209 12.02 14.79 -20.88
CA LEU A 209 13.45 14.99 -20.57
C LEU A 209 14.41 14.54 -21.68
N ILE A 210 13.97 13.68 -22.61
CA ILE A 210 14.78 13.18 -23.74
C ILE A 210 14.61 14.07 -25.00
N GLN A 211 13.66 15.01 -24.98
CA GLN A 211 13.44 15.97 -26.08
C GLN A 211 14.17 17.31 -25.91
N LYS A 212 15.18 17.39 -25.02
CA LYS A 212 16.11 18.52 -24.92
C LYS A 212 17.54 18.02 -25.02
#